data_AF-A0A971B1K0-F1
#
_entry.id   AF-A0A971B1K0-F1
#
_cell.length_a   1.000
_cell.length_b   1.000
_cell.length_c   1.000
_cell.angle_alpha   90.00
_cell.angle_beta   90.00
_cell.angle_gamma   90.00
#
_symmetry.space_group_name_H-M   'P 1'
#
loop_
_entity.id
_entity.type
_entity.pdbx_description
1 polymer ?
#
loop_
_entity_poly.entity_id
_entity_poly.type
_entity_poly.pdbx_seq_one_letter_code
_entity_poly.pdbx_strand_id
1 'polypeptide(L)'
;MSTHQSAGSSQMTPEEAVRRVAQARELLSQEVHKVIIGQDEMLEEMLICIFARGHCLTIGVPGLAKTLTVSTLAKALAMQFSRIQFTPDLMPSDITGTEIIDQDQATGQRQFRFVKGPIFSNVVLADEINRTPPKTQAALLQAMQEYEVTCAGKTYALDPPFFVMATQNPIEQEGTYPLPEAQLDRFMLSINIGYPTREEEREIVLATTQTVKKEINPVLHGRDIIWIQQLVRQVPASQHMLDYAVDLVRATRPREDYSPDFVKNWLAWGAGPRAAQNIILGAKARAILHGRFAVTAEDIRTIAYPVLRHRIFTNFNADAEGVDVNQIIDKILATVPEPSYGDAVSAQPKTIKVPHPAAASRPGEMVSPSPAPPPSPAAAVAAAAEAAESFKPATPPTPAVPPTSRRSGSHKSPPGPAGPPSGPTPPPGGLR
;
A
#
# COMPACT_ATOMS: atom_id res chain seq x y z
N MET A 1 4.96 -56.41 18.61
CA MET A 1 5.97 -55.55 17.93
C MET A 1 5.33 -55.06 16.63
N SER A 2 4.71 -53.88 16.68
CA SER A 2 4.07 -53.25 15.53
C SER A 2 4.80 -51.94 15.28
N THR A 3 5.69 -51.94 14.28
CA THR A 3 6.43 -50.78 13.83
C THR A 3 5.51 -49.87 13.04
N HIS A 4 5.12 -48.74 13.65
CA HIS A 4 4.63 -47.58 12.90
C HIS A 4 5.79 -47.03 12.05
N GLN A 5 5.73 -47.24 10.73
CA GLN A 5 6.48 -46.43 9.78
C GLN A 5 5.83 -45.05 9.73
N SER A 6 6.53 -44.03 10.24
CA SER A 6 6.21 -42.64 9.93
C SER A 6 6.59 -42.37 8.48
N ALA A 7 5.61 -42.02 7.66
CA ALA A 7 5.85 -41.45 6.34
C ALA A 7 6.57 -40.11 6.52
N GLY A 8 7.87 -40.07 6.19
CA GLY A 8 8.64 -38.85 6.16
C GLY A 8 8.08 -37.90 5.10
N SER A 9 7.58 -36.75 5.52
CA SER A 9 7.34 -35.62 4.62
C SER A 9 8.68 -35.19 4.03
N SER A 10 8.92 -35.45 2.74
CA SER A 10 10.10 -34.93 2.05
C SER A 10 10.08 -33.41 2.09
N GLN A 11 10.87 -32.81 2.97
CA GLN A 11 11.02 -31.36 3.05
C GLN A 11 11.75 -30.89 1.79
N MET A 12 11.10 -30.05 0.99
CA MET A 12 11.70 -29.41 -0.17
C MET A 12 12.92 -28.61 0.26
N THR A 13 14.05 -28.81 -0.40
CA THR A 13 15.26 -28.04 -0.10
C THR A 13 15.09 -26.56 -0.52
N PRO A 14 15.80 -25.61 0.11
CA PRO A 14 15.76 -24.21 -0.33
C PRO A 14 16.12 -24.03 -1.82
N GLU A 15 17.02 -24.86 -2.34
CA GLU A 15 17.44 -24.87 -3.75
C GLU A 15 16.34 -25.31 -4.70
N GLU A 16 15.56 -26.32 -4.34
CA GLU A 16 14.39 -26.75 -5.10
C GLU A 16 13.28 -25.70 -5.03
N ALA A 17 13.08 -25.08 -3.87
CA ALA A 17 12.10 -24.03 -3.68
C ALA A 17 12.36 -22.83 -4.60
N VAL A 18 13.58 -22.29 -4.60
CA VAL A 18 13.96 -21.15 -5.45
C VAL A 18 13.88 -21.51 -6.94
N ARG A 19 14.35 -22.70 -7.33
CA ARG A 19 14.21 -23.18 -8.73
C ARG A 19 12.75 -23.29 -9.16
N ARG A 20 11.86 -23.79 -8.29
CA ARG A 20 10.42 -23.87 -8.57
C ARG A 20 9.83 -22.48 -8.82
N VAL A 21 10.23 -21.46 -8.06
CA VAL A 21 9.74 -20.10 -8.28
C VAL A 21 10.26 -19.50 -9.59
N ALA A 22 11.54 -19.68 -9.89
CA ALA A 22 12.11 -19.23 -11.17
C ALA A 22 11.42 -19.89 -12.37
N GLN A 23 11.16 -21.19 -12.29
CA GLN A 23 10.39 -21.91 -13.33
C GLN A 23 8.95 -21.42 -13.42
N ALA A 24 8.29 -21.16 -12.29
CA ALA A 24 6.95 -20.61 -12.27
C ALA A 24 6.89 -19.21 -12.90
N ARG A 25 7.89 -18.35 -12.68
CA ARG A 25 8.01 -17.06 -13.36
C ARG A 25 8.05 -17.21 -14.87
N GLU A 26 8.90 -18.10 -15.38
CA GLU A 26 9.03 -18.32 -16.82
C GLU A 26 7.70 -18.78 -17.43
N LEU A 27 7.04 -19.75 -16.80
CA LEU A 27 5.73 -20.23 -17.22
C LEU A 27 4.66 -19.13 -17.15
N LEU A 28 4.66 -18.30 -16.10
CA LEU A 28 3.74 -17.17 -15.96
C LEU A 28 3.95 -16.14 -17.08
N SER A 29 5.21 -15.81 -17.38
CA SER A 29 5.56 -14.90 -18.47
C SER A 29 5.07 -15.44 -19.80
N GLN A 30 5.31 -16.73 -20.10
CA GLN A 30 4.82 -17.38 -21.31
C GLN A 30 3.29 -17.36 -21.42
N GLU A 31 2.57 -17.65 -20.33
CA GLU A 31 1.11 -17.61 -20.32
C GLU A 31 0.58 -16.18 -20.51
N VAL A 32 1.16 -15.19 -19.84
CA VAL A 32 0.75 -13.78 -19.96
C VAL A 32 1.05 -13.25 -21.37
N HIS A 33 2.20 -13.59 -21.94
CA HIS A 33 2.60 -13.19 -23.30
C HIS A 33 1.79 -13.81 -24.43
N LYS A 34 0.91 -14.77 -24.13
CA LYS A 34 -0.11 -15.18 -25.10
C LYS A 34 -0.99 -13.99 -25.46
N VAL A 35 -1.39 -13.18 -24.47
CA VAL A 35 -2.38 -12.11 -24.64
C VAL A 35 -1.76 -10.72 -24.57
N ILE A 36 -0.74 -10.54 -23.73
CA ILE A 36 -0.05 -9.27 -23.54
C ILE A 36 1.19 -9.23 -24.42
N ILE A 37 1.44 -8.08 -25.05
CA ILE A 37 2.60 -7.86 -25.91
C ILE A 37 3.42 -6.75 -25.25
N GLY A 38 4.71 -7.04 -25.04
CA GLY A 38 5.60 -6.20 -24.24
C GLY A 38 5.18 -6.15 -22.76
N GLN A 39 5.58 -5.08 -22.07
CA GLN A 39 5.31 -4.82 -20.65
C GLN A 39 6.03 -5.78 -19.68
N ASP A 40 7.19 -6.34 -20.06
CA ASP A 40 7.99 -7.22 -19.20
C ASP A 40 8.33 -6.60 -17.84
N GLU A 41 8.73 -5.33 -17.83
CA GLU A 41 9.09 -4.61 -16.60
C GLU A 41 7.87 -4.48 -15.66
N MET A 42 6.71 -4.08 -16.21
CA MET A 42 5.47 -4.01 -15.44
C MET A 42 5.09 -5.37 -14.88
N LEU A 43 5.20 -6.44 -15.67
CA LEU A 43 4.90 -7.81 -15.24
C LEU A 43 5.83 -8.25 -14.11
N GLU A 44 7.14 -8.00 -14.23
CA GLU A 44 8.11 -8.29 -13.19
C GLU A 44 7.81 -7.51 -11.91
N GLU A 45 7.55 -6.20 -11.99
CA GLU A 45 7.21 -5.37 -10.83
C GLU A 45 5.89 -5.81 -10.15
N MET A 46 4.87 -6.20 -10.92
CA MET A 46 3.63 -6.75 -10.36
C MET A 46 3.86 -8.08 -9.63
N LEU A 47 4.63 -9.01 -10.22
CA LEU A 47 4.98 -10.28 -9.58
C LEU A 47 5.76 -10.04 -8.29
N ILE A 48 6.71 -9.11 -8.31
CA ILE A 48 7.47 -8.67 -7.12
C ILE A 48 6.50 -8.16 -6.05
N CYS A 49 5.57 -7.28 -6.39
CA CYS A 49 4.57 -6.78 -5.45
C CYS A 49 3.73 -7.91 -4.83
N ILE A 50 3.20 -8.82 -5.66
CA ILE A 50 2.37 -9.95 -5.19
C ILE A 50 3.16 -10.86 -4.25
N PHE A 51 4.40 -11.20 -4.60
CA PHE A 51 5.25 -12.10 -3.81
C PHE A 51 5.87 -11.41 -2.58
N ALA A 52 6.01 -10.10 -2.59
CA ALA A 52 6.36 -9.31 -1.42
C ALA A 52 5.16 -9.00 -0.50
N ARG A 53 3.93 -9.38 -0.90
CA ARG A 53 2.69 -9.01 -0.21
C ARG A 53 2.52 -7.48 -0.09
N GLY A 54 2.83 -6.78 -1.17
CA GLY A 54 2.63 -5.35 -1.33
C GLY A 54 1.55 -5.02 -2.37
N HIS A 55 1.22 -3.73 -2.47
CA HIS A 55 0.29 -3.18 -3.46
C HIS A 55 1.05 -2.25 -4.41
N CYS A 56 0.60 -2.13 -5.66
CA CYS A 56 1.21 -1.21 -6.61
C CYS A 56 0.28 -0.07 -6.99
N LEU A 57 0.88 1.09 -7.21
CA LEU A 57 0.29 2.23 -7.88
C LEU A 57 0.82 2.24 -9.30
N THR A 58 -0.03 2.47 -10.29
CA THR A 58 0.36 2.47 -11.70
C THR A 58 0.01 3.80 -12.34
N ILE A 59 1.02 4.51 -12.79
CA ILE A 59 0.90 5.80 -13.46
C ILE A 59 1.04 5.58 -14.96
N GLY A 60 0.13 6.13 -15.74
CA GLY A 60 0.24 6.12 -17.20
C GLY A 60 -1.10 6.38 -17.86
N VAL A 61 -1.05 6.64 -19.15
CA VAL A 61 -2.22 7.07 -19.92
C VAL A 61 -3.25 5.94 -20.09
N PRO A 62 -4.52 6.28 -20.36
CA PRO A 62 -5.54 5.31 -20.74
C PRO A 62 -5.13 4.52 -21.99
N GLY A 63 -5.64 3.29 -22.10
CA GLY A 63 -5.45 2.46 -23.31
C GLY A 63 -4.18 1.61 -23.35
N LEU A 64 -3.30 1.66 -22.36
CA LEU A 64 -2.07 0.84 -22.29
C LEU A 64 -2.29 -0.60 -21.80
N ALA A 65 -3.45 -1.19 -22.12
CA ALA A 65 -3.81 -2.57 -21.77
C ALA A 65 -3.73 -2.95 -20.26
N LYS A 66 -3.61 -2.00 -19.33
CA LYS A 66 -3.43 -2.24 -17.88
C LYS A 66 -4.45 -3.23 -17.31
N THR A 67 -5.72 -3.02 -17.62
CA THR A 67 -6.82 -3.89 -17.20
C THR A 67 -6.69 -5.31 -17.76
N LEU A 68 -6.24 -5.43 -19.01
CA LEU A 68 -5.99 -6.72 -19.65
C LEU A 68 -4.80 -7.42 -18.99
N THR A 69 -3.72 -6.70 -18.69
CA THR A 69 -2.53 -7.26 -18.03
C THR A 69 -2.86 -7.82 -16.65
N VAL A 70 -3.54 -7.04 -15.80
CA VAL A 70 -3.91 -7.46 -14.44
C VAL A 70 -4.90 -8.63 -14.45
N SER A 71 -5.92 -8.58 -15.31
CA SER A 71 -6.90 -9.66 -15.39
C SER A 71 -6.31 -10.96 -15.97
N THR A 72 -5.36 -10.86 -16.90
CA THR A 72 -4.60 -11.99 -17.44
C THR A 72 -3.70 -12.60 -16.38
N LEU A 73 -2.98 -11.77 -15.62
CA LEU A 73 -2.15 -12.22 -14.52
C LEU A 73 -2.98 -12.91 -13.42
N ALA A 74 -4.15 -12.38 -13.06
CA ALA A 74 -5.05 -13.01 -12.10
C ALA A 74 -5.51 -14.41 -12.55
N LYS A 75 -5.79 -14.60 -13.85
CA LYS A 75 -6.11 -15.91 -14.42
C LYS A 75 -4.93 -16.89 -14.35
N ALA A 76 -3.74 -16.42 -14.74
CA ALA A 76 -2.51 -17.23 -14.69
C ALA A 76 -2.13 -17.64 -13.25
N LEU A 77 -2.59 -16.88 -12.26
CA LEU A 77 -2.40 -17.13 -10.82
C LEU A 77 -3.62 -17.80 -10.14
N ALA A 78 -4.64 -18.21 -10.90
CA ALA A 78 -5.91 -18.75 -10.38
C ALA A 78 -6.51 -17.94 -9.23
N MET A 79 -6.47 -16.62 -9.35
CA MET A 79 -6.98 -15.67 -8.37
C MET A 79 -8.28 -15.03 -8.85
N GLN A 80 -9.20 -14.75 -7.91
CA GLN A 80 -10.39 -13.97 -8.24
C GLN A 80 -9.98 -12.54 -8.62
N PHE A 81 -10.59 -12.02 -9.68
CA PHE A 81 -10.35 -10.68 -10.19
C PHE A 81 -11.59 -9.81 -10.03
N SER A 82 -11.39 -8.60 -9.55
CA SER A 82 -12.42 -7.58 -9.41
C SER A 82 -11.89 -6.25 -9.91
N ARG A 83 -12.74 -5.47 -10.58
CA ARG A 83 -12.44 -4.13 -11.07
C ARG A 83 -13.38 -3.14 -10.44
N ILE A 84 -12.82 -2.08 -9.88
CA ILE A 84 -13.53 -0.95 -9.30
C ILE A 84 -13.13 0.28 -10.10
N GLN A 85 -14.10 0.91 -10.77
CA GLN A 85 -13.90 2.21 -11.38
C GLN A 85 -14.16 3.28 -10.33
N PHE A 86 -13.18 4.14 -10.07
CA PHE A 86 -13.35 5.26 -9.16
C PHE A 86 -14.00 6.41 -9.92
N THR A 87 -15.23 6.74 -9.52
CA THR A 87 -16.02 7.84 -10.07
C THR A 87 -16.38 8.84 -8.96
N PRO A 88 -16.66 10.11 -9.26
CA PRO A 88 -16.90 11.13 -8.23
C PRO A 88 -18.05 10.82 -7.26
N ASP A 89 -18.99 9.97 -7.68
CA ASP A 89 -20.17 9.52 -6.95
C ASP A 89 -19.98 8.22 -6.16
N LEU A 90 -18.85 7.53 -6.34
CA LEU A 90 -18.59 6.25 -5.68
C LEU A 90 -18.54 6.42 -4.15
N MET A 91 -19.36 5.65 -3.44
CA MET A 91 -19.42 5.66 -1.99
C MET A 91 -18.50 4.59 -1.39
N PRO A 92 -18.02 4.77 -0.13
CA PRO A 92 -17.25 3.74 0.57
C PRO A 92 -17.91 2.36 0.59
N SER A 93 -19.24 2.31 0.78
CA SER A 93 -20.03 1.08 0.80
C SER A 93 -20.06 0.34 -0.54
N ASP A 94 -19.85 1.04 -1.65
CA ASP A 94 -19.80 0.42 -2.98
C ASP A 94 -18.50 -0.36 -3.19
N ILE A 95 -17.46 -0.07 -2.38
CA ILE A 95 -16.18 -0.78 -2.35
C ILE A 95 -16.22 -1.90 -1.31
N THR A 96 -16.60 -1.53 -0.07
CA THR A 96 -16.53 -2.43 1.09
C THR A 96 -17.72 -3.37 1.18
N GLY A 97 -18.86 -3.05 0.58
CA GLY A 97 -20.10 -3.80 0.72
C GLY A 97 -21.13 -3.10 1.61
N THR A 98 -22.35 -3.62 1.56
CA THR A 98 -23.51 -3.03 2.24
C THR A 98 -24.35 -4.10 2.91
N GLU A 99 -25.05 -3.73 3.99
CA GLU A 99 -26.07 -4.58 4.58
C GLU A 99 -27.42 -4.30 3.95
N ILE A 100 -28.03 -5.34 3.39
CA ILE A 100 -29.39 -5.29 2.86
C ILE A 100 -30.33 -6.03 3.81
N ILE A 101 -31.57 -5.56 3.87
CA ILE A 101 -32.64 -6.31 4.55
C ILE A 101 -33.14 -7.34 3.55
N ASP A 102 -32.84 -8.61 3.81
CA ASP A 102 -33.37 -9.75 3.08
C ASP A 102 -34.64 -10.23 3.81
N GLN A 103 -35.65 -10.64 3.06
CA GLN A 103 -36.89 -11.18 3.62
C GLN A 103 -36.94 -12.66 3.31
N ASP A 104 -36.94 -13.49 4.36
CA ASP A 104 -37.05 -14.93 4.19
C ASP A 104 -38.42 -15.27 3.58
N GLN A 105 -38.41 -15.87 2.40
CA GLN A 105 -39.61 -16.20 1.62
C GLN A 105 -40.50 -17.23 2.33
N ALA A 106 -39.95 -18.04 3.24
CA ALA A 106 -40.72 -19.05 3.97
C ALA A 106 -41.33 -18.52 5.27
N THR A 107 -40.65 -17.60 5.96
CA THR A 107 -41.04 -17.14 7.31
C THR A 107 -41.51 -15.69 7.36
N GLY A 108 -41.29 -14.91 6.31
CA GLY A 108 -41.60 -13.48 6.23
C GLY A 108 -40.72 -12.60 7.14
N GLN A 109 -39.76 -13.18 7.86
CA GLN A 109 -38.87 -12.47 8.77
C GLN A 109 -37.86 -11.62 7.99
N ARG A 110 -37.59 -10.41 8.50
CA ARG A 110 -36.56 -9.51 7.99
C ARG A 110 -35.23 -9.85 8.65
N GLN A 111 -34.24 -10.25 7.86
CA GLN A 111 -32.88 -10.51 8.30
C GLN A 111 -31.91 -9.54 7.62
N PHE A 112 -30.94 -9.02 8.37
CA PHE A 112 -29.85 -8.24 7.77
C PHE A 112 -28.83 -9.20 7.15
N ARG A 113 -28.59 -9.06 5.85
CA ARG A 113 -27.62 -9.84 5.09
C ARG A 113 -26.55 -8.90 4.54
N PHE A 114 -25.29 -9.21 4.84
CA PHE A 114 -24.17 -8.48 4.28
C PHE A 114 -23.89 -8.95 2.84
N VAL A 115 -23.88 -8.00 1.91
CA VAL A 115 -23.46 -8.20 0.52
C VAL A 115 -22.03 -7.69 0.40
N LYS A 116 -21.11 -8.64 0.17
CA LYS A 116 -19.68 -8.36 -0.01
C LYS A 116 -19.49 -7.42 -1.21
N GLY A 117 -18.75 -6.34 -0.99
CA GLY A 117 -18.34 -5.43 -2.06
C GLY A 117 -17.25 -6.04 -2.95
N PRO A 118 -16.88 -5.35 -4.03
CA PRO A 118 -15.86 -5.78 -4.98
C PRO A 118 -14.45 -5.92 -4.39
N ILE A 119 -14.19 -5.38 -3.19
CA ILE A 119 -12.92 -5.55 -2.47
C ILE A 119 -12.67 -6.99 -2.01
N PHE A 120 -13.72 -7.81 -1.87
CA PHE A 120 -13.61 -9.22 -1.48
C PHE A 120 -13.22 -10.11 -2.68
N SER A 121 -12.04 -9.84 -3.23
CA SER A 121 -11.43 -10.55 -4.34
C SER A 121 -9.92 -10.63 -4.10
N ASN A 122 -9.23 -11.62 -4.68
CA ASN A 122 -7.79 -11.78 -4.48
C ASN A 122 -6.99 -10.67 -5.19
N VAL A 123 -7.40 -10.30 -6.40
CA VAL A 123 -6.83 -9.22 -7.19
C VAL A 123 -7.90 -8.16 -7.40
N VAL A 124 -7.60 -6.93 -7.01
CA VAL A 124 -8.47 -5.77 -7.19
C VAL A 124 -7.76 -4.72 -8.02
N LEU A 125 -8.33 -4.39 -9.17
CA LEU A 125 -7.93 -3.23 -9.98
C LEU A 125 -8.78 -2.02 -9.57
N ALA A 126 -8.16 -1.03 -8.96
CA ALA A 126 -8.77 0.24 -8.60
C ALA A 126 -8.41 1.31 -9.64
N ASP A 127 -9.27 1.46 -10.65
CA ASP A 127 -9.01 2.32 -11.80
C ASP A 127 -9.35 3.77 -11.47
N GLU A 128 -8.45 4.70 -11.79
CA GLU A 128 -8.60 6.16 -11.60
C GLU A 128 -8.86 6.57 -10.15
N ILE A 129 -8.07 6.04 -9.20
CA ILE A 129 -8.28 6.27 -7.76
C ILE A 129 -8.38 7.75 -7.37
N ASN A 130 -7.73 8.62 -8.14
CA ASN A 130 -7.76 10.07 -7.98
C ASN A 130 -9.06 10.74 -8.41
N ARG A 131 -10.09 10.04 -8.92
CA ARG A 131 -11.39 10.65 -9.30
C ARG A 131 -12.47 10.59 -8.22
N THR A 132 -12.15 10.06 -7.04
CA THR A 132 -13.10 9.99 -5.91
C THR A 132 -12.70 10.89 -4.75
N PRO A 133 -13.66 11.31 -3.92
CA PRO A 133 -13.37 12.03 -2.69
C PRO A 133 -12.46 11.24 -1.72
N PRO A 134 -11.67 11.92 -0.87
CA PRO A 134 -10.73 11.28 0.06
C PRO A 134 -11.35 10.22 0.99
N LYS A 135 -12.64 10.34 1.33
CA LYS A 135 -13.34 9.39 2.18
C LYS A 135 -13.50 8.01 1.52
N THR A 136 -13.74 7.97 0.21
CA THR A 136 -13.87 6.73 -0.56
C THR A 136 -12.49 6.11 -0.81
N GLN A 137 -11.48 6.93 -1.12
CA GLN A 137 -10.07 6.48 -1.18
C GLN A 137 -9.63 5.81 0.13
N ALA A 138 -9.95 6.43 1.27
CA ALA A 138 -9.61 5.90 2.59
C ALA A 138 -10.18 4.49 2.85
N ALA A 139 -11.36 4.18 2.34
CA ALA A 139 -11.98 2.85 2.52
C ALA A 139 -11.17 1.75 1.84
N LEU A 140 -10.70 1.98 0.61
CA LEU A 140 -9.79 1.06 -0.10
C LEU A 140 -8.44 0.94 0.63
N LEU A 141 -7.85 2.09 1.01
CA LEU A 141 -6.53 2.13 1.66
C LEU A 141 -6.52 1.49 3.05
N GLN A 142 -7.64 1.55 3.77
CA GLN A 142 -7.81 0.84 5.03
C GLN A 142 -7.82 -0.67 4.79
N ALA A 143 -8.61 -1.15 3.83
CA ALA A 143 -8.67 -2.56 3.46
C ALA A 143 -7.30 -3.11 3.04
N MET A 144 -6.49 -2.31 2.34
CA MET A 144 -5.10 -2.65 1.98
C MET A 144 -4.18 -2.86 3.19
N GLN A 145 -4.36 -2.09 4.27
CA GLN A 145 -3.47 -2.17 5.44
C GLN A 145 -3.94 -3.18 6.47
N GLU A 146 -5.24 -3.22 6.74
CA GLU A 146 -5.81 -4.08 7.77
C GLU A 146 -6.11 -5.49 7.25
N TYR A 147 -6.21 -5.67 5.92
CA TYR A 147 -6.65 -6.94 5.30
C TYR A 147 -8.04 -7.40 5.77
N GLU A 148 -8.84 -6.47 6.30
CA GLU A 148 -10.19 -6.68 6.78
C GLU A 148 -11.05 -5.44 6.56
N VAL A 149 -12.36 -5.64 6.58
CA VAL A 149 -13.37 -4.62 6.36
C VAL A 149 -14.39 -4.71 7.49
N THR A 150 -14.62 -3.61 8.19
CA THR A 150 -15.68 -3.50 9.19
C THR A 150 -16.89 -2.78 8.61
N CYS A 151 -18.04 -3.46 8.62
CA CYS A 151 -19.32 -2.88 8.23
C CYS A 151 -20.36 -3.16 9.31
N ALA A 152 -21.13 -2.14 9.69
CA ALA A 152 -22.19 -2.22 10.72
C ALA A 152 -21.75 -2.89 12.05
N GLY A 153 -20.50 -2.69 12.46
CA GLY A 153 -19.96 -3.25 13.71
C GLY A 153 -19.47 -4.70 13.60
N LYS A 154 -19.53 -5.33 12.43
CA LYS A 154 -18.96 -6.66 12.16
C LYS A 154 -17.75 -6.56 11.24
N THR A 155 -16.67 -7.22 11.62
CA THR A 155 -15.43 -7.29 10.83
C THR A 155 -15.40 -8.55 9.97
N TYR A 156 -15.02 -8.37 8.72
CA TYR A 156 -14.90 -9.40 7.70
C TYR A 156 -13.46 -9.41 7.16
N ALA A 157 -12.76 -10.53 7.30
CA ALA A 157 -11.43 -10.70 6.74
C ALA A 157 -11.47 -10.83 5.21
N LEU A 158 -10.45 -10.32 4.54
CA LEU A 158 -10.22 -10.52 3.10
C LEU A 158 -9.52 -11.86 2.87
N ASP A 159 -9.86 -12.53 1.76
CA ASP A 159 -9.31 -13.83 1.43
C ASP A 159 -7.85 -13.69 0.93
N PRO A 160 -6.85 -14.30 1.60
CA PRO A 160 -5.47 -14.25 1.14
C PRO A 160 -5.24 -15.20 -0.05
N PRO A 161 -4.32 -14.88 -0.99
CA PRO A 161 -3.59 -13.62 -1.11
C PRO A 161 -4.50 -12.46 -1.56
N PHE A 162 -4.19 -11.26 -1.08
CA PHE A 162 -4.90 -10.03 -1.40
C PHE A 162 -3.94 -9.01 -2.01
N PHE A 163 -4.20 -8.59 -3.24
CA PHE A 163 -3.39 -7.67 -4.03
C PHE A 163 -4.28 -6.59 -4.64
N VAL A 164 -3.76 -5.36 -4.62
CA VAL A 164 -4.45 -4.19 -5.17
C VAL A 164 -3.48 -3.50 -6.12
N MET A 165 -3.95 -3.27 -7.34
CA MET A 165 -3.31 -2.38 -8.29
C MET A 165 -4.20 -1.15 -8.46
N ALA A 166 -3.73 0.02 -8.04
CA ALA A 166 -4.43 1.28 -8.26
C ALA A 166 -3.85 1.98 -9.49
N THR A 167 -4.68 2.62 -10.30
CA THR A 167 -4.21 3.45 -11.42
C THR A 167 -4.47 4.91 -11.17
N GLN A 168 -3.55 5.76 -11.63
CA GLN A 168 -3.75 7.20 -11.70
C GLN A 168 -3.52 7.67 -13.13
N ASN A 169 -4.44 8.50 -13.62
CA ASN A 169 -4.27 9.21 -14.87
C ASN A 169 -3.58 10.56 -14.58
N PRO A 170 -2.34 10.78 -15.05
CA PRO A 170 -1.60 12.02 -14.75
C PRO A 170 -2.10 13.23 -15.55
N ILE A 171 -2.89 13.04 -16.61
CA ILE A 171 -3.29 14.11 -17.53
C ILE A 171 -4.58 14.81 -17.07
N GLU A 172 -5.49 14.09 -16.43
CA GLU A 172 -6.78 14.64 -16.01
C GLU A 172 -6.65 15.50 -14.76
N GLN A 173 -6.81 16.83 -14.92
CA GLN A 173 -6.76 17.79 -13.81
C GLN A 173 -8.14 18.18 -13.29
N GLU A 174 -9.20 18.01 -14.07
CA GLU A 174 -10.56 18.36 -13.65
C GLU A 174 -11.21 17.23 -12.84
N GLY A 175 -11.79 17.57 -11.68
CA GLY A 175 -12.52 16.60 -10.85
C GLY A 175 -11.64 15.53 -10.21
N THR A 176 -10.34 15.80 -10.06
CA THR A 176 -9.41 14.88 -9.40
C THR A 176 -9.02 15.34 -8.00
N TYR A 177 -8.81 14.37 -7.12
CA TYR A 177 -8.38 14.47 -5.74
C TYR A 177 -7.06 13.70 -5.63
N PRO A 178 -5.91 14.38 -5.66
CA PRO A 178 -4.62 13.72 -5.55
C PRO A 178 -4.52 12.99 -4.21
N LEU A 179 -3.90 11.81 -4.22
CA LEU A 179 -3.66 11.11 -2.96
C LEU A 179 -2.59 11.87 -2.16
N PRO A 180 -2.87 12.20 -0.88
CA PRO A 180 -1.86 12.73 0.02
C PRO A 180 -0.66 11.80 0.13
N GLU A 181 0.51 12.36 0.43
CA GLU A 181 1.78 11.62 0.56
C GLU A 181 1.67 10.42 1.51
N ALA A 182 1.00 10.61 2.66
CA ALA A 182 0.75 9.56 3.64
C ALA A 182 -0.07 8.38 3.08
N GLN A 183 -0.89 8.61 2.05
CA GLN A 183 -1.65 7.58 1.35
C GLN A 183 -0.81 6.91 0.26
N LEU A 184 -0.03 7.67 -0.51
CA LEU A 184 0.89 7.12 -1.50
C LEU A 184 1.89 6.16 -0.86
N ASP A 185 2.40 6.47 0.34
CA ASP A 185 3.37 5.62 1.04
C ASP A 185 2.84 4.21 1.38
N ARG A 186 1.50 4.00 1.36
CA ARG A 186 0.86 2.68 1.54
C ARG A 186 1.09 1.74 0.36
N PHE A 187 1.41 2.26 -0.82
CA PHE A 187 1.77 1.46 -1.99
C PHE A 187 3.24 1.08 -1.92
N MET A 188 3.56 -0.18 -2.16
CA MET A 188 4.94 -0.66 -2.17
C MET A 188 5.70 -0.06 -3.35
N LEU A 189 5.14 -0.18 -4.55
CA LEU A 189 5.74 0.23 -5.83
C LEU A 189 4.86 1.23 -6.57
N SER A 190 5.49 2.17 -7.28
CA SER A 190 4.91 3.02 -8.31
C SER A 190 5.48 2.67 -9.69
N ILE A 191 4.63 2.04 -10.49
CA ILE A 191 4.93 1.50 -11.81
C ILE A 191 4.55 2.55 -12.86
N ASN A 192 5.53 3.01 -13.63
CA ASN A 192 5.28 3.93 -14.74
C ASN A 192 5.12 3.13 -16.03
N ILE A 193 4.05 3.38 -16.78
CA ILE A 193 3.81 2.73 -18.07
C ILE A 193 3.86 3.76 -19.18
N GLY A 194 4.83 3.60 -20.07
CA GLY A 194 4.98 4.37 -21.29
C GLY A 194 4.20 3.80 -22.47
N TYR A 195 4.26 4.47 -23.61
CA TYR A 195 3.76 3.94 -24.87
C TYR A 195 4.62 2.74 -25.32
N PRO A 196 4.01 1.72 -25.96
CA PRO A 196 4.76 0.62 -26.56
C PRO A 196 5.66 1.13 -27.69
N THR A 197 6.68 0.35 -28.02
CA THR A 197 7.46 0.54 -29.24
C THR A 197 6.57 0.35 -30.47
N ARG A 198 7.01 0.86 -31.62
CA ARG A 198 6.25 0.73 -32.89
C ARG A 198 5.99 -0.73 -33.26
N GLU A 199 6.97 -1.60 -32.99
CA GLU A 199 6.91 -3.02 -33.25
C GLU A 199 5.86 -3.70 -32.34
N GLU A 200 5.91 -3.44 -31.04
CA GLU A 200 4.92 -3.91 -30.08
C GLU A 200 3.52 -3.37 -30.41
N GLU A 201 3.40 -2.08 -30.76
CA GLU A 201 2.12 -1.47 -31.12
C GLU A 201 1.51 -2.13 -32.36
N ARG A 202 2.33 -2.41 -33.38
CA ARG A 202 1.89 -3.16 -34.56
C ARG A 202 1.37 -4.54 -34.19
N GLU A 203 2.06 -5.26 -33.30
CA GLU A 203 1.61 -6.56 -32.81
C GLU A 203 0.31 -6.46 -32.00
N ILE A 204 0.15 -5.43 -31.17
CA ILE A 204 -1.07 -5.16 -30.41
C ILE A 204 -2.25 -4.94 -31.35
N VAL A 205 -2.06 -4.15 -32.42
CA VAL A 205 -3.09 -3.91 -33.44
C VAL A 205 -3.46 -5.22 -34.15
N LEU A 206 -2.48 -6.04 -34.52
CA LEU A 206 -2.73 -7.34 -35.16
C LEU A 206 -3.46 -8.31 -34.23
N ALA A 207 -3.08 -8.38 -32.95
CA ALA A 207 -3.70 -9.28 -31.98
C ALA A 207 -5.14 -8.86 -31.64
N THR A 208 -5.40 -7.56 -31.50
CA THR A 208 -6.71 -7.02 -31.12
C THR A 208 -7.73 -7.11 -32.27
N THR A 209 -7.26 -7.16 -33.53
CA THR A 209 -8.12 -7.25 -34.72
C THR A 209 -8.45 -8.70 -35.12
N GLN A 210 -7.89 -9.70 -34.44
CA GLN A 210 -8.21 -11.11 -34.65
C GLN A 210 -9.34 -11.59 -33.73
N THR A 211 -10.15 -12.53 -34.21
CA THR A 211 -11.26 -13.11 -33.44
C THR A 211 -10.82 -14.22 -32.47
N VAL A 212 -9.58 -14.69 -32.58
CA VAL A 212 -9.07 -15.83 -31.80
C VAL A 212 -8.75 -15.37 -30.37
N LYS A 213 -9.57 -15.81 -29.41
CA LYS A 213 -9.27 -15.65 -27.99
C LYS A 213 -8.31 -16.74 -27.55
N LYS A 214 -7.15 -16.34 -27.04
CA LYS A 214 -6.20 -17.27 -26.41
C LYS A 214 -6.65 -17.54 -24.97
N GLU A 215 -6.73 -18.82 -24.62
CA GLU A 215 -7.02 -19.24 -23.25
C GLU A 215 -5.73 -19.22 -22.41
N ILE A 216 -5.88 -18.76 -21.17
CA ILE A 216 -4.79 -18.67 -20.19
C ILE A 216 -4.92 -19.83 -19.23
N ASN A 217 -3.86 -20.63 -19.12
CA ASN A 217 -3.84 -21.73 -18.17
C ASN A 217 -3.27 -21.25 -16.83
N PRO A 218 -3.90 -21.63 -15.69
CA PRO A 218 -3.31 -21.38 -14.39
C PRO A 218 -1.94 -22.07 -14.21
N VAL A 219 -0.96 -21.32 -13.75
CA VAL A 219 0.41 -21.79 -13.45
C VAL A 219 0.61 -21.95 -11.94
N LEU A 220 0.08 -21.01 -11.16
CA LEU A 220 0.11 -21.03 -9.69
C LEU A 220 -1.30 -20.88 -9.12
N HIS A 221 -1.49 -21.31 -7.88
CA HIS A 221 -2.70 -21.05 -7.11
C HIS A 221 -2.42 -20.17 -5.89
N GLY A 222 -3.46 -19.64 -5.26
CA GLY A 222 -3.33 -18.77 -4.07
C GLY A 222 -2.49 -19.36 -2.94
N ARG A 223 -2.52 -20.69 -2.75
CA ARG A 223 -1.68 -21.39 -1.76
C ARG A 223 -0.18 -21.32 -2.10
N ASP A 224 0.16 -21.45 -3.39
CA ASP A 224 1.55 -21.33 -3.84
C ASP A 224 2.04 -19.89 -3.62
N ILE A 225 1.20 -18.88 -3.87
CA ILE A 225 1.55 -17.48 -3.65
C ILE A 225 1.86 -17.21 -2.17
N ILE A 226 1.02 -17.71 -1.25
CA ILE A 226 1.26 -17.56 0.20
C ILE A 226 2.58 -18.24 0.60
N TRP A 227 2.86 -19.41 0.05
CA TRP A 227 4.14 -20.10 0.27
C TRP A 227 5.33 -19.30 -0.27
N ILE A 228 5.24 -18.72 -1.47
CA ILE A 228 6.27 -17.84 -2.05
C ILE A 228 6.47 -16.60 -1.16
N GLN A 229 5.39 -15.98 -0.68
CA GLN A 229 5.47 -14.83 0.23
C GLN A 229 6.24 -15.14 1.52
N GLN A 230 6.11 -16.37 2.04
CA GLN A 230 6.90 -16.82 3.18
C GLN A 230 8.37 -17.03 2.80
N LEU A 231 8.62 -17.63 1.63
CA LEU A 231 9.98 -17.86 1.11
C LEU A 231 10.73 -16.53 0.90
N VAL A 232 10.09 -15.51 0.32
CA VAL A 232 10.65 -14.17 0.12
C VAL A 232 11.17 -13.57 1.44
N ARG A 233 10.43 -13.76 2.54
CA ARG A 233 10.86 -13.24 3.85
C ARG A 233 12.10 -13.94 4.40
N GLN A 234 12.32 -15.20 4.01
CA GLN A 234 13.45 -16.02 4.46
C GLN A 234 14.74 -15.76 3.67
N VAL A 235 14.68 -15.07 2.53
CA VAL A 235 15.87 -14.74 1.74
C VAL A 235 16.83 -13.89 2.58
N PRO A 236 18.11 -14.28 2.69
CA PRO A 236 19.10 -13.47 3.37
C PRO A 236 19.41 -12.19 2.59
N ALA A 237 19.54 -11.07 3.31
CA ALA A 237 20.17 -9.85 2.82
C ALA A 237 21.40 -9.59 3.69
N SER A 238 22.57 -9.39 3.08
CA SER A 238 23.79 -9.11 3.84
C SER A 238 23.69 -7.74 4.53
N GLN A 239 24.47 -7.54 5.59
CA GLN A 239 24.50 -6.26 6.30
C GLN A 239 24.85 -5.11 5.35
N HIS A 240 25.82 -5.32 4.45
CA HIS A 240 26.18 -4.34 3.42
C HIS A 240 25.03 -4.00 2.47
N MET A 241 24.17 -4.96 2.11
CA MET A 241 22.98 -4.67 1.30
C MET A 241 21.94 -3.85 2.08
N LEU A 242 21.75 -4.16 3.37
CA LEU A 242 20.86 -3.40 4.24
C LEU A 242 21.34 -1.97 4.41
N ASP A 243 22.62 -1.78 4.70
CA ASP A 243 23.25 -0.47 4.85
C ASP A 243 23.14 0.32 3.54
N TYR A 244 23.43 -0.30 2.39
CA TYR A 244 23.26 0.33 1.08
C TYR A 244 21.83 0.81 0.81
N ALA A 245 20.81 -0.01 1.09
CA ALA A 245 19.41 0.40 0.93
C ALA A 245 19.03 1.55 1.89
N VAL A 246 19.55 1.53 3.11
CA VAL A 246 19.36 2.61 4.09
C VAL A 246 20.04 3.89 3.61
N ASP A 247 21.27 3.82 3.13
CA ASP A 247 22.06 4.95 2.66
C ASP A 247 21.40 5.61 1.44
N LEU A 248 20.89 4.81 0.49
CA LEU A 248 20.10 5.31 -0.64
C LEU A 248 18.88 6.12 -0.18
N VAL A 249 18.11 5.58 0.77
CA VAL A 249 16.90 6.25 1.27
C VAL A 249 17.26 7.50 2.06
N ARG A 250 18.30 7.45 2.89
CA ARG A 250 18.78 8.59 3.67
C ARG A 250 19.30 9.70 2.76
N ALA A 251 20.00 9.36 1.68
CA ALA A 251 20.48 10.33 0.70
C ALA A 251 19.35 11.16 0.03
N THR A 252 18.10 10.68 0.03
CA THR A 252 16.95 11.43 -0.52
C THR A 252 16.45 12.56 0.39
N ARG A 253 16.92 12.67 1.64
CA ARG A 253 16.33 13.57 2.65
C ARG A 253 17.02 14.93 2.65
N PRO A 254 16.36 16.02 2.21
CA PRO A 254 17.03 17.32 2.01
C PRO A 254 17.48 18.02 3.29
N ARG A 255 17.01 17.60 4.47
CA ARG A 255 17.33 18.25 5.76
C ARG A 255 18.50 17.59 6.51
N GLU A 256 19.11 16.56 5.95
CA GLU A 256 20.22 15.85 6.58
C GLU A 256 21.57 16.38 6.04
N ASP A 257 22.56 16.53 6.92
CA ASP A 257 23.82 17.21 6.58
C ASP A 257 24.60 16.51 5.47
N TYR A 258 24.59 15.18 5.45
CA TYR A 258 25.30 14.34 4.47
C TYR A 258 24.54 14.16 3.15
N SER A 259 23.34 14.71 3.02
CA SER A 259 22.60 14.60 1.77
C SER A 259 23.29 15.41 0.67
N PRO A 260 23.36 14.87 -0.57
CA PRO A 260 24.00 15.57 -1.68
C PRO A 260 23.40 16.96 -1.94
N ASP A 261 24.20 17.91 -2.41
CA ASP A 261 23.74 19.30 -2.60
C ASP A 261 22.56 19.40 -3.57
N PHE A 262 22.54 18.58 -4.63
CA PHE A 262 21.41 18.55 -5.57
C PHE A 262 20.10 18.11 -4.90
N VAL A 263 20.14 17.22 -3.91
CA VAL A 263 18.96 16.80 -3.16
C VAL A 263 18.42 17.96 -2.32
N LYS A 264 19.30 18.72 -1.67
CA LYS A 264 18.91 19.91 -0.89
C LYS A 264 18.27 20.98 -1.77
N ASN A 265 18.73 21.09 -3.02
CA ASN A 265 18.26 22.09 -3.97
C ASN A 265 16.99 21.70 -4.71
N TRP A 266 16.76 20.40 -4.97
CA TRP A 266 15.68 19.92 -5.82
C TRP A 266 14.54 19.21 -5.09
N LEU A 267 14.77 18.65 -3.89
CA LEU A 267 13.73 17.93 -3.15
C LEU A 267 13.14 18.77 -2.02
N ALA A 268 11.81 18.77 -1.93
CA ALA A 268 11.07 19.30 -0.79
C ALA A 268 11.02 18.29 0.36
N TRP A 269 10.79 17.02 0.03
CA TRP A 269 10.67 15.92 0.97
C TRP A 269 11.29 14.64 0.41
N GLY A 270 11.95 13.89 1.28
CA GLY A 270 12.62 12.62 0.96
C GLY A 270 11.89 11.41 1.51
N ALA A 271 12.38 10.23 1.16
CA ALA A 271 11.75 8.97 1.49
C ALA A 271 11.94 8.56 2.97
N GLY A 272 10.88 7.98 3.53
CA GLY A 272 10.85 7.45 4.91
C GLY A 272 11.42 6.03 5.04
N PRO A 273 11.50 5.48 6.27
CA PRO A 273 12.04 4.14 6.53
C PRO A 273 11.33 3.01 5.79
N ARG A 274 10.03 3.18 5.46
CA ARG A 274 9.26 2.23 4.65
C ARG A 274 9.83 2.03 3.24
N ALA A 275 10.50 3.05 2.68
CA ALA A 275 11.19 2.90 1.40
C ALA A 275 12.31 1.86 1.50
N ALA A 276 13.12 1.90 2.57
CA ALA A 276 14.21 0.94 2.77
C ALA A 276 13.66 -0.48 2.96
N GLN A 277 12.56 -0.61 3.71
CA GLN A 277 11.87 -1.90 3.90
C GLN A 277 11.36 -2.46 2.57
N ASN A 278 10.71 -1.64 1.75
CA ASN A 278 10.16 -2.05 0.46
C ASN A 278 11.24 -2.33 -0.59
N ILE A 279 12.35 -1.58 -0.57
CA ILE A 279 13.54 -1.88 -1.39
C ILE A 279 14.07 -3.27 -1.06
N ILE A 280 14.31 -3.55 0.22
CA ILE A 280 14.86 -4.85 0.63
C ILE A 280 13.87 -5.99 0.34
N LEU A 281 12.59 -5.80 0.64
CA LEU A 281 11.59 -6.84 0.40
C LEU A 281 11.37 -7.11 -1.10
N GLY A 282 11.33 -6.05 -1.92
CA GLY A 282 11.26 -6.17 -3.37
C GLY A 282 12.52 -6.80 -3.96
N ALA A 283 13.70 -6.44 -3.44
CA ALA A 283 14.96 -7.02 -3.86
C ALA A 283 15.05 -8.53 -3.52
N LYS A 284 14.55 -8.95 -2.36
CA LYS A 284 14.41 -10.38 -2.00
C LYS A 284 13.47 -11.12 -2.95
N ALA A 285 12.34 -10.52 -3.29
CA ALA A 285 11.39 -11.10 -4.24
C ALA A 285 12.01 -11.22 -5.64
N ARG A 286 12.71 -10.17 -6.11
CA ARG A 286 13.46 -10.17 -7.37
C ARG A 286 14.53 -11.26 -7.38
N ALA A 287 15.32 -11.40 -6.31
CA ALA A 287 16.35 -12.44 -6.22
C ALA A 287 15.76 -13.85 -6.45
N ILE A 288 14.68 -14.21 -5.75
CA ILE A 288 14.03 -15.52 -5.94
C ILE A 288 13.44 -15.67 -7.34
N LEU A 289 12.78 -14.63 -7.87
CA LEU A 289 12.21 -14.63 -9.22
C LEU A 289 13.25 -14.92 -10.31
N HIS A 290 14.50 -14.51 -10.07
CA HIS A 290 15.65 -14.78 -10.94
C HIS A 290 16.44 -16.04 -10.53
N GLY A 291 15.91 -16.86 -9.63
CA GLY A 291 16.54 -18.11 -9.20
C GLY A 291 17.76 -17.95 -8.28
N ARG A 292 17.95 -16.76 -7.71
CA ARG A 292 19.07 -16.41 -6.82
C ARG A 292 18.69 -16.54 -5.36
N PHE A 293 19.68 -16.94 -4.55
CA PHE A 293 19.52 -17.20 -3.11
C PHE A 293 19.81 -16.00 -2.21
N ALA A 294 20.36 -14.94 -2.76
CA ALA A 294 20.74 -13.75 -2.03
C ALA A 294 20.51 -12.50 -2.87
N VAL A 295 20.21 -11.41 -2.18
CA VAL A 295 20.03 -10.08 -2.76
C VAL A 295 21.36 -9.55 -3.29
N THR A 296 21.34 -8.95 -4.49
CA THR A 296 22.49 -8.24 -5.07
C THR A 296 22.27 -6.73 -5.07
N ALA A 297 23.34 -5.96 -5.26
CA ALA A 297 23.23 -4.50 -5.42
C ALA A 297 22.35 -4.12 -6.62
N GLU A 298 22.42 -4.90 -7.71
CA GLU A 298 21.56 -4.71 -8.88
C GLU A 298 20.07 -4.81 -8.53
N ASP A 299 19.66 -5.75 -7.68
CA ASP A 299 18.27 -5.85 -7.23
C ASP A 299 17.81 -4.60 -6.50
N ILE A 300 18.66 -4.07 -5.62
CA ILE A 300 18.36 -2.86 -4.87
C ILE A 300 18.22 -1.67 -5.82
N ARG A 301 19.11 -1.56 -6.81
CA ARG A 301 19.07 -0.49 -7.81
C ARG A 301 17.80 -0.56 -8.66
N THR A 302 17.45 -1.72 -9.18
CA THR A 302 16.23 -1.89 -9.99
C THR A 302 14.98 -1.54 -9.18
N ILE A 303 14.89 -1.98 -7.93
CA ILE A 303 13.72 -1.72 -7.08
C ILE A 303 13.69 -0.30 -6.50
N ALA A 304 14.83 0.38 -6.43
CA ALA A 304 14.88 1.76 -5.96
C ALA A 304 14.00 2.69 -6.81
N TYR A 305 13.95 2.51 -8.13
CA TYR A 305 13.10 3.32 -9.01
C TYR A 305 11.62 3.27 -8.62
N PRO A 306 10.91 2.12 -8.72
CA PRO A 306 9.50 2.06 -8.39
C PRO A 306 9.20 2.33 -6.92
N VAL A 307 10.14 2.11 -5.98
CA VAL A 307 9.92 2.43 -4.57
C VAL A 307 10.03 3.92 -4.27
N LEU A 308 10.97 4.64 -4.92
CA LEU A 308 11.25 6.04 -4.61
C LEU A 308 10.37 7.01 -5.39
N ARG A 309 9.89 6.66 -6.58
CA ARG A 309 9.10 7.55 -7.47
C ARG A 309 7.95 8.29 -6.78
N HIS A 310 7.21 7.63 -5.89
CA HIS A 310 6.08 8.22 -5.16
C HIS A 310 6.41 8.59 -3.71
N ARG A 311 7.69 8.58 -3.34
CA ARG A 311 8.19 8.87 -1.99
C ARG A 311 9.18 10.03 -1.93
N ILE A 312 9.54 10.60 -3.08
CA ILE A 312 10.33 11.82 -3.17
C ILE A 312 9.51 12.87 -3.91
N PHE A 313 9.53 14.10 -3.40
CA PHE A 313 8.74 15.20 -3.95
C PHE A 313 9.66 16.36 -4.31
N THR A 314 9.57 16.79 -5.56
CA THR A 314 10.32 17.93 -6.08
C THR A 314 9.84 19.23 -5.44
N ASN A 315 10.73 20.22 -5.39
CA ASN A 315 10.38 21.58 -5.05
C ASN A 315 10.25 22.44 -6.33
N PHE A 316 9.81 23.69 -6.17
CA PHE A 316 9.62 24.60 -7.30
C PHE A 316 10.89 24.83 -8.15
N ASN A 317 12.09 24.70 -7.57
CA ASN A 317 13.33 24.90 -8.33
C ASN A 317 13.54 23.74 -9.32
N ALA A 318 13.34 22.51 -8.87
CA ALA A 318 13.41 21.33 -9.72
C ALA A 318 12.37 21.38 -10.83
N ASP A 319 11.14 21.80 -10.52
CA ASP A 319 10.08 21.94 -11.51
C ASP A 319 10.42 23.03 -12.55
N ALA A 320 10.99 24.15 -12.12
CA ALA A 320 11.44 25.23 -13.01
C ALA A 320 12.60 24.82 -13.93
N GLU A 321 13.50 23.96 -13.44
CA GLU A 321 14.61 23.38 -14.21
C GLU A 321 14.17 22.18 -15.07
N GLY A 322 12.93 21.71 -14.95
CA GLY A 322 12.40 20.56 -15.68
C GLY A 322 13.06 19.23 -15.28
N VAL A 323 13.51 19.12 -14.02
CA VAL A 323 14.17 17.92 -13.51
C VAL A 323 13.13 16.85 -13.18
N ASP A 324 13.24 15.70 -13.83
CA ASP A 324 12.35 14.55 -13.57
C ASP A 324 12.78 13.75 -12.32
N VAL A 325 11.81 13.13 -11.66
CA VAL A 325 12.02 12.26 -10.49
C VAL A 325 12.99 11.11 -10.81
N ASN A 326 12.91 10.51 -12.01
CA ASN A 326 13.84 9.44 -12.38
C ASN A 326 15.28 9.95 -12.50
N GLN A 327 15.49 11.18 -12.99
CA GLN A 327 16.83 11.79 -13.07
C GLN A 327 17.44 12.03 -11.68
N ILE A 328 16.61 12.38 -10.70
CA ILE A 328 17.04 12.51 -9.31
C ILE A 328 17.47 11.15 -8.76
N ILE A 329 16.67 10.10 -9.01
CA ILE A 329 16.99 8.73 -8.60
C ILE A 329 18.30 8.27 -9.24
N ASP A 330 18.51 8.50 -10.54
CA ASP A 330 19.75 8.17 -11.25
C ASP A 330 20.98 8.82 -10.59
N LYS A 331 20.88 10.11 -10.25
CA LYS A 331 21.96 10.83 -9.57
C LYS A 331 22.22 10.31 -8.17
N ILE A 332 21.17 9.92 -7.42
CA ILE A 332 21.33 9.32 -6.10
C ILE A 332 22.04 7.97 -6.21
N LEU A 333 21.62 7.12 -7.14
CA LEU A 333 22.24 5.81 -7.38
C LEU A 333 23.71 5.93 -7.84
N ALA A 334 24.05 6.99 -8.58
CA ALA A 334 25.43 7.27 -8.98
C ALA A 334 26.29 7.86 -7.86
N THR A 335 25.68 8.55 -6.88
CA THR A 335 26.40 9.22 -5.79
C THR A 335 26.67 8.28 -4.62
N VAL A 336 25.72 7.40 -4.29
CA VAL A 336 25.85 6.44 -3.19
C VAL A 336 26.65 5.23 -3.67
N PRO A 337 27.83 4.95 -3.09
CA PRO A 337 28.71 3.90 -3.57
C PRO A 337 28.08 2.52 -3.39
N GLU A 338 28.29 1.65 -4.38
CA GLU A 338 27.89 0.27 -4.26
C GLU A 338 28.76 -0.46 -3.21
N PRO A 339 28.16 -1.41 -2.48
CA PRO A 339 28.89 -2.23 -1.51
C PRO A 339 29.96 -3.07 -2.23
N SER A 340 31.23 -2.74 -1.98
CA SER A 340 32.37 -3.52 -2.48
C SER A 340 32.53 -4.80 -1.65
N TYR A 341 32.48 -5.96 -2.31
CA TYR A 341 32.76 -7.26 -1.69
C TYR A 341 34.26 -7.55 -1.48
N GLY A 342 35.13 -6.54 -1.68
CA GLY A 342 36.60 -6.67 -1.66
C GLY A 342 37.29 -6.36 -0.34
N ASP A 343 36.64 -5.69 0.62
CA ASP A 343 37.26 -5.40 1.92
C ASP A 343 36.93 -6.49 2.94
N ALA A 344 37.50 -7.67 2.71
CA ALA A 344 37.55 -8.72 3.71
C ALA A 344 38.37 -8.24 4.93
N VAL A 345 37.69 -8.12 6.07
CA VAL A 345 38.24 -8.37 7.41
C VAL A 345 39.52 -7.61 7.77
N SER A 346 39.38 -6.35 8.19
CA SER A 346 40.29 -5.75 9.17
C SER A 346 39.55 -5.04 10.30
N ALA A 347 38.40 -5.59 10.73
CA ALA A 347 37.84 -5.23 12.02
C ALA A 347 38.40 -6.20 13.07
N GLN A 348 39.59 -5.92 13.58
CA GLN A 348 39.95 -6.42 14.91
C GLN A 348 38.79 -6.09 15.86
N PRO A 349 38.37 -7.00 16.75
CA PRO A 349 37.35 -6.67 17.73
C PRO A 349 37.87 -5.51 18.59
N LYS A 350 37.36 -4.30 18.35
CA LYS A 350 37.58 -3.18 19.26
C LYS A 350 36.87 -3.54 20.55
N THR A 351 37.66 -4.06 21.50
CA THR A 351 37.31 -4.11 22.91
C THR A 351 36.70 -2.77 23.29
N ILE A 352 35.40 -2.76 23.59
CA ILE A 352 34.73 -1.60 24.16
C ILE A 352 35.33 -1.44 25.56
N LYS A 353 36.25 -0.49 25.71
CA LYS A 353 36.70 -0.01 27.02
C LYS A 353 35.53 0.77 27.64
N VAL A 354 34.84 0.14 28.59
CA VAL A 354 33.97 0.85 29.52
C VAL A 354 34.85 1.80 30.34
N PRO A 355 34.56 3.10 30.42
CA PRO A 355 35.34 4.00 31.25
C PRO A 355 35.09 3.69 32.72
N HIS A 356 36.15 3.30 33.44
CA HIS A 356 36.18 3.37 34.90
C HIS A 356 36.19 4.85 35.32
N PRO A 357 35.31 5.29 36.24
CA PRO A 357 35.49 6.59 36.88
C PRO A 357 36.69 6.51 37.83
N ALA A 358 37.62 7.46 37.66
CA ALA A 358 38.79 7.63 38.50
C ALA A 358 38.42 8.05 39.92
N ALA A 359 39.28 7.66 40.85
CA ALA A 359 39.15 7.81 42.29
C ALA A 359 38.93 9.25 42.77
N ALA A 360 37.97 9.41 43.68
CA ALA A 360 37.96 10.49 44.66
C ALA A 360 37.99 9.87 46.07
N SER A 361 38.90 10.40 46.87
CA SER A 361 39.38 9.90 48.16
C SER A 361 38.31 9.90 49.27
N ARG A 362 38.36 8.91 50.17
CA ARG A 362 37.56 8.83 51.41
C ARG A 362 38.00 9.90 52.43
N PRO A 363 37.14 10.29 53.40
CA PRO A 363 37.11 9.58 54.68
C PRO A 363 35.71 9.46 55.33
N GLY A 364 35.54 8.49 56.25
CA GLY A 364 34.55 8.57 57.34
C GLY A 364 33.45 7.50 57.38
N GLU A 365 33.74 6.37 58.04
CA GLU A 365 32.91 5.71 59.07
C GLU A 365 31.36 5.86 59.06
N MET A 366 30.63 4.75 58.85
CA MET A 366 29.75 4.08 59.83
C MET A 366 28.61 3.24 59.19
N VAL A 367 28.57 1.96 59.59
CA VAL A 367 27.41 1.10 59.89
C VAL A 367 26.30 0.89 58.83
N SER A 368 26.20 -0.36 58.36
CA SER A 368 25.09 -0.92 57.58
C SER A 368 23.78 -1.00 58.40
N PRO A 369 22.61 -0.90 57.72
CA PRO A 369 21.72 -2.05 57.75
C PRO A 369 21.17 -2.43 56.37
N SER A 370 20.80 -3.71 56.29
CA SER A 370 20.21 -4.43 55.15
C SER A 370 18.94 -3.76 54.59
N PRO A 371 18.69 -3.74 53.26
CA PRO A 371 17.42 -3.32 52.71
C PRO A 371 16.34 -4.43 52.82
N ALA A 372 15.13 -4.00 53.15
CA ALA A 372 13.91 -4.79 53.33
C ALA A 372 13.31 -5.31 51.99
N PRO A 373 12.47 -6.36 52.00
CA PRO A 373 11.85 -6.90 50.80
C PRO A 373 10.73 -5.98 50.24
N PRO A 374 10.39 -6.07 48.94
CA PRO A 374 9.36 -5.23 48.34
C PRO A 374 7.93 -5.57 48.84
N PRO A 375 7.00 -4.60 48.88
CA PRO A 375 5.66 -4.81 49.42
C PRO A 375 4.71 -5.56 48.48
N SER A 376 3.74 -6.24 49.10
CA SER A 376 2.66 -7.06 48.52
C SER A 376 1.57 -6.23 47.79
N PRO A 377 0.80 -6.81 46.85
CA PRO A 377 -0.10 -6.11 45.91
C PRO A 377 -1.33 -5.40 46.51
N ALA A 378 -1.47 -5.32 47.83
CA ALA A 378 -2.60 -4.68 48.50
C ALA A 378 -2.39 -3.18 48.79
N ALA A 379 -1.17 -2.64 48.61
CA ALA A 379 -0.87 -1.23 48.82
C ALA A 379 -1.05 -0.32 47.58
N ALA A 380 -1.21 -0.90 46.38
CA ALA A 380 -1.40 -0.15 45.14
C ALA A 380 -2.83 0.34 44.90
N VAL A 381 -3.82 -0.18 45.65
CA VAL A 381 -5.24 0.17 45.48
C VAL A 381 -5.68 1.33 46.41
N ALA A 382 -4.90 1.64 47.45
CA ALA A 382 -5.19 2.77 48.34
C ALA A 382 -4.63 4.12 47.83
N ALA A 383 -3.56 4.12 47.04
CA ALA A 383 -2.96 5.35 46.49
C ALA A 383 -3.71 5.93 45.26
N ALA A 384 -4.66 5.18 44.69
CA ALA A 384 -5.50 5.65 43.59
C ALA A 384 -6.79 6.36 44.06
N ALA A 385 -7.11 6.33 45.36
CA ALA A 385 -8.32 6.95 45.93
C ALA A 385 -8.09 8.38 46.47
N GLU A 386 -6.84 8.77 46.78
CA GLU A 386 -6.51 10.13 47.31
C GLU A 386 -6.18 11.17 46.22
N ALA A 387 -5.99 10.76 44.96
CA ALA A 387 -5.76 11.70 43.86
C ALA A 387 -7.05 12.23 43.19
N ALA A 388 -8.24 11.80 43.67
CA ALA A 388 -9.53 12.17 43.10
C ALA A 388 -10.28 13.29 43.86
N GLU A 389 -9.72 13.84 44.94
CA GLU A 389 -10.41 14.82 45.81
C GLU A 389 -9.94 16.28 45.68
N SER A 390 -9.31 16.64 44.55
CA SER A 390 -8.91 18.04 44.29
C SER A 390 -9.27 18.51 42.87
N PHE A 391 -10.55 18.42 42.50
CA PHE A 391 -11.12 19.17 41.38
C PHE A 391 -12.54 19.66 41.72
N LYS A 392 -12.68 20.96 41.99
CA LYS A 392 -13.98 21.64 42.11
C LYS A 392 -14.54 21.97 40.72
N PRO A 393 -15.77 21.60 40.37
CA PRO A 393 -16.41 22.10 39.15
C PRO A 393 -16.97 23.52 39.38
N ALA A 394 -16.62 24.44 38.47
CA ALA A 394 -17.20 25.78 38.42
C ALA A 394 -18.66 25.73 37.94
N THR A 395 -19.53 26.51 38.59
CA THR A 395 -20.94 26.72 38.27
C THR A 395 -21.13 27.35 36.88
N PRO A 396 -22.12 26.92 36.07
CA PRO A 396 -22.40 27.56 34.78
C PRO A 396 -23.14 28.90 34.97
N PRO A 397 -22.87 29.93 34.14
CA PRO A 397 -23.64 31.17 34.17
C PRO A 397 -25.01 31.03 33.51
N THR A 398 -26.01 31.65 34.14
CA THR A 398 -27.40 31.81 33.73
C THR A 398 -27.53 32.48 32.34
N PRO A 399 -28.46 32.07 31.46
CA PRO A 399 -28.67 32.76 30.19
C PRO A 399 -29.35 34.11 30.39
N ALA A 400 -28.69 35.18 29.96
CA ALA A 400 -29.23 36.54 29.93
C ALA A 400 -30.21 36.71 28.76
N VAL A 401 -31.39 37.24 29.09
CA VAL A 401 -32.44 37.70 28.19
C VAL A 401 -31.96 38.94 27.41
N PRO A 402 -32.04 38.97 26.07
CA PRO A 402 -31.82 40.21 25.33
C PRO A 402 -33.06 41.14 25.44
N PRO A 403 -32.85 42.47 25.52
CA PRO A 403 -33.91 43.42 25.79
C PRO A 403 -34.83 43.67 24.59
N THR A 404 -36.10 43.88 24.94
CA THR A 404 -37.15 44.46 24.11
C THR A 404 -36.80 45.90 23.71
N SER A 405 -36.67 46.16 22.41
CA SER A 405 -36.78 47.52 21.86
C SER A 405 -37.94 47.61 20.88
N ARG A 406 -38.95 48.41 21.26
CA ARG A 406 -40.00 48.91 20.38
C ARG A 406 -39.38 49.80 19.29
N ARG A 407 -39.77 49.61 18.01
CA ARG A 407 -40.45 50.64 17.21
C ARG A 407 -40.92 50.14 15.84
N SER A 408 -42.12 50.63 15.50
CA SER A 408 -42.73 50.89 14.18
C SER A 408 -42.98 49.71 13.24
N GLY A 409 -44.27 49.48 12.99
CA GLY A 409 -44.74 48.50 12.01
C GLY A 409 -44.60 48.96 10.56
N SER A 410 -44.69 48.00 9.65
CA SER A 410 -45.59 48.09 8.50
C SER A 410 -45.65 46.74 7.78
N HIS A 411 -46.87 46.21 7.67
CA HIS A 411 -47.43 45.43 6.56
C HIS A 411 -46.54 44.49 5.73
N LYS A 412 -46.78 43.17 5.82
CA LYS A 412 -47.56 42.39 4.84
C LYS A 412 -47.55 40.90 5.17
N SER A 413 -48.73 40.30 5.19
CA SER A 413 -48.98 38.86 5.32
C SER A 413 -48.42 38.06 4.13
N PRO A 414 -47.93 36.82 4.32
CA PRO A 414 -47.74 35.86 3.23
C PRO A 414 -48.99 34.96 3.08
N PRO A 415 -49.44 34.62 1.86
CA PRO A 415 -50.34 33.50 1.67
C PRO A 415 -49.57 32.19 1.46
N GLY A 416 -50.11 31.13 2.07
CA GLY A 416 -49.72 29.74 1.85
C GLY A 416 -50.20 29.17 0.50
N PRO A 417 -50.12 27.83 0.33
CA PRO A 417 -49.66 27.18 -0.90
C PRO A 417 -50.79 26.85 -1.90
N ALA A 418 -50.43 26.75 -3.18
CA ALA A 418 -51.30 26.25 -4.24
C ALA A 418 -50.63 25.07 -4.97
N GLY A 419 -51.34 23.93 -4.99
CA GLY A 419 -51.07 22.78 -5.84
C GLY A 419 -51.54 23.00 -7.31
N PRO A 420 -51.38 21.98 -8.17
CA PRO A 420 -51.21 22.13 -9.62
C PRO A 420 -52.54 22.16 -10.40
N PRO A 421 -52.49 22.52 -11.70
CA PRO A 421 -52.97 21.53 -12.68
C PRO A 421 -52.29 21.53 -14.08
N SER A 422 -52.35 20.34 -14.69
CA SER A 422 -52.56 20.01 -16.13
C SER A 422 -51.62 20.57 -17.22
N GLY A 423 -50.94 19.67 -17.93
CA GLY A 423 -50.18 19.94 -19.16
C GLY A 423 -51.01 19.96 -20.46
N PRO A 424 -50.36 19.95 -21.64
CA PRO A 424 -51.01 19.58 -22.90
C PRO A 424 -50.29 18.46 -23.69
N THR A 425 -51.11 17.77 -24.47
CA THR A 425 -50.95 16.62 -25.37
C THR A 425 -50.11 16.88 -26.64
N PRO A 426 -49.65 15.82 -27.36
CA PRO A 426 -48.73 15.90 -28.50
C PRO A 426 -49.43 16.03 -29.88
N PRO A 427 -48.71 16.39 -30.96
CA PRO A 427 -49.27 16.44 -32.32
C PRO A 427 -49.27 15.07 -33.03
N PRO A 428 -50.10 14.89 -34.08
CA PRO A 428 -50.38 13.59 -34.70
C PRO A 428 -49.53 13.28 -35.95
N GLY A 429 -49.22 11.99 -36.13
CA GLY A 429 -49.47 11.22 -37.36
C GLY A 429 -48.60 11.45 -38.62
N GLY A 430 -47.93 10.38 -39.08
CA GLY A 430 -47.43 10.25 -40.44
C GLY A 430 -46.87 8.86 -40.75
N LEU A 431 -47.70 8.03 -41.40
CA LEU A 431 -47.34 6.74 -42.01
C LEU A 431 -46.35 6.91 -43.17
N ARG A 432 -45.28 6.10 -43.21
CA ARG A 432 -44.89 5.23 -44.33
C ARG A 432 -43.71 4.34 -43.96
#